data_AF-A0A3P6QWT3-F1
#
_entry.id   AF-A0A3P6QWT3-F1
#
_cell.length_a   1.000
_cell.length_b   1.000
_cell.length_c   1.000
_cell.angle_alpha   90.00
_cell.angle_beta   90.00
_cell.angle_gamma   90.00
#
_symmetry.space_group_name_H-M   'P 1'
#
loop_
_entity.id
_entity.type
_entity.pdbx_description
1 polymer ?
#
loop_
_entity_poly.entity_id
_entity_poly.type
_entity_poly.pdbx_seq_one_letter_code
_entity_poly.pdbx_strand_id
1 'polypeptide(L)'
;MIMDVESILDERVDQYDLERFREAYETQCRRGPPSAIATFNYGTALIRSTKQDVAEGINLLEKLLREEPDDVNKRDYVYFLALANARMR
;
A
#
# COMPACT_ATOMS: atom_id res chain seq x y z
N MET A 1 -21.42 -11.66 -5.35
CA MET A 1 -21.18 -10.64 -6.38
C MET A 1 -19.72 -10.73 -6.76
N ILE A 2 -19.41 -10.94 -8.04
CA ILE A 2 -18.03 -10.77 -8.52
C ILE A 2 -17.78 -9.26 -8.49
N MET A 3 -16.81 -8.81 -7.70
CA MET A 3 -16.36 -7.41 -7.72
C MET A 3 -15.76 -7.15 -9.09
N ASP A 4 -16.27 -6.13 -9.78
CA ASP A 4 -15.76 -5.76 -11.10
C ASP A 4 -14.38 -5.10 -10.97
N VAL A 5 -13.48 -5.35 -11.91
CA VAL A 5 -12.11 -4.83 -11.89
C VAL A 5 -12.12 -3.30 -11.87
N GLU A 6 -13.07 -2.67 -12.59
CA GLU A 6 -13.26 -1.22 -12.55
C GLU A 6 -13.57 -0.73 -11.14
N SER A 7 -14.47 -1.41 -10.40
CA SER A 7 -14.81 -1.05 -9.03
C SER A 7 -13.61 -1.14 -8.06
N ILE A 8 -12.71 -2.10 -8.28
CA ILE A 8 -11.47 -2.23 -7.50
C ILE A 8 -10.51 -1.08 -7.83
N LEU A 9 -10.40 -0.71 -9.11
CA LEU A 9 -9.54 0.39 -9.55
C LEU A 9 -10.05 1.74 -9.06
N ASP A 10 -11.37 1.92 -8.94
CA ASP A 10 -11.99 3.15 -8.45
C ASP A 10 -12.05 3.27 -6.93
N GLU A 11 -11.84 2.19 -6.19
CA GLU A 11 -11.83 2.21 -4.72
C GLU A 11 -10.81 3.21 -4.17
N ARG A 12 -11.29 4.17 -3.38
CA ARG A 12 -10.48 5.19 -2.71
C ARG A 12 -10.41 4.95 -1.21
N VAL A 13 -9.24 5.26 -0.65
CA VAL A 13 -9.09 5.35 0.80
C VAL A 13 -9.70 6.67 1.26
N ASP A 14 -10.39 6.65 2.39
CA ASP A 14 -10.86 7.87 3.04
C ASP A 14 -9.66 8.66 3.63
N GLN A 15 -9.80 9.99 3.71
CA GLN A 15 -8.73 10.88 4.18
C GLN A 15 -8.35 10.63 5.65
N TYR A 16 -9.32 10.34 6.52
CA TYR A 16 -9.09 10.00 7.92
C TYR A 16 -8.27 8.72 8.05
N ASP A 17 -8.60 7.68 7.26
CA ASP A 17 -7.85 6.43 7.27
C ASP A 17 -6.43 6.61 6.72
N LEU A 18 -6.26 7.40 5.64
CA LEU A 18 -4.95 7.73 5.10
C LEU A 18 -4.05 8.39 6.15
N GLU A 19 -4.58 9.40 6.85
CA GLU A 19 -3.82 10.11 7.89
C GLU A 19 -3.50 9.20 9.08
N ARG A 20 -4.45 8.36 9.49
CA ARG A 20 -4.22 7.36 10.54
C ARG A 20 -3.09 6.38 10.21
N PHE A 21 -3.05 5.89 8.96
CA PHE A 21 -1.98 4.99 8.52
C PHE A 21 -0.64 5.72 8.40
N ARG A 22 -0.64 6.96 7.92
CA ARG A 22 0.55 7.82 7.89
C ARG A 22 1.13 8.02 9.28
N GLU A 23 0.31 8.45 10.25
CA GLU A 23 0.74 8.70 11.61
C GLU A 23 1.34 7.44 12.25
N ALA A 24 0.71 6.28 12.05
CA ALA A 24 1.20 5.01 12.54
C ALA A 24 2.57 4.64 11.94
N TYR A 25 2.74 4.81 10.63
CA TYR A 25 4.00 4.54 9.92
C TYR A 25 5.12 5.49 10.36
N GLU A 26 4.86 6.80 10.37
CA GLU A 26 5.85 7.81 10.74
C GLU A 26 6.27 7.69 12.20
N THR A 27 5.32 7.41 13.11
CA THR A 27 5.62 7.21 14.53
C THR A 27 6.57 6.05 14.75
N GLN A 28 6.43 4.97 13.97
CA GLN A 28 7.37 3.86 14.02
C GLN A 28 8.72 4.26 13.43
N CYS A 29 8.74 4.94 12.27
CA CYS A 29 9.97 5.44 11.64
C CYS A 29 10.82 6.30 12.59
N ARG A 30 10.18 7.14 13.42
CA ARG A 30 10.87 7.96 14.44
C ARG A 30 11.52 7.14 15.56
N ARG A 31 11.03 5.92 15.82
CA ARG A 31 11.51 5.00 16.86
C ARG A 31 12.48 3.94 16.32
N GLY A 32 12.50 3.71 15.01
CA GLY A 32 13.30 2.70 14.33
C GLY A 32 12.66 2.25 13.01
N PRO A 33 13.11 1.13 12.42
CA PRO A 33 12.47 0.58 11.23
C PRO A 33 10.98 0.28 11.49
N PRO A 34 10.05 0.73 10.63
CA PRO A 34 8.64 0.42 10.78
C PRO A 34 8.39 -1.08 10.55
N SER A 35 7.33 -1.60 11.17
CA SER A 35 6.92 -2.98 10.94
C SER A 35 6.42 -3.20 9.51
N ALA A 36 6.48 -4.44 9.04
CA ALA A 36 5.94 -4.81 7.72
C ALA A 36 4.44 -4.46 7.60
N ILE A 37 3.66 -4.66 8.67
CA ILE A 37 2.23 -4.34 8.71
C ILE A 37 1.99 -2.83 8.59
N ALA A 38 2.73 -2.00 9.33
CA ALA A 38 2.56 -0.54 9.25
C ALA A 38 2.94 -0.01 7.86
N THR A 39 4.04 -0.53 7.30
CA THR A 39 4.49 -0.21 5.95
C THR A 39 3.47 -0.64 4.89
N PHE A 40 2.90 -1.84 5.02
CA PHE A 40 1.90 -2.37 4.09
C PHE A 40 0.60 -1.55 4.13
N ASN A 41 0.08 -1.28 5.33
CA ASN A 41 -1.16 -0.50 5.48
C ASN A 41 -1.01 0.90 4.91
N TYR A 42 0.11 1.57 5.17
CA TYR A 42 0.36 2.90 4.61
C TYR A 42 0.57 2.85 3.08
N GLY A 43 1.36 1.91 2.57
CA GLY A 43 1.58 1.75 1.13
C GLY A 43 0.30 1.47 0.33
N THR A 44 -0.57 0.61 0.84
CA THR A 44 -1.87 0.30 0.20
C THR A 44 -2.88 1.45 0.33
N ALA A 45 -2.79 2.28 1.37
CA ALA A 45 -3.56 3.53 1.47
C ALA A 45 -3.09 4.54 0.43
N LEU A 46 -1.78 4.76 0.26
CA LEU A 46 -1.21 5.65 -0.76
C LEU A 46 -1.61 5.24 -2.19
N ILE A 47 -1.60 3.93 -2.49
CA ILE A 47 -2.06 3.43 -3.79
C ILE A 47 -3.52 3.80 -4.08
N ARG A 48 -4.36 3.92 -3.02
CA ARG A 48 -5.79 4.26 -3.08
C ARG A 48 -6.08 5.75 -2.86
N SER A 49 -5.09 6.61 -2.68
CA SER A 49 -5.30 8.06 -2.50
C SER A 49 -5.21 8.81 -3.84
N THR A 50 -4.15 9.60 -4.06
CA THR A 50 -3.94 10.44 -5.25
C THR A 50 -2.94 9.81 -6.21
N LYS A 51 -2.93 10.21 -7.49
CA LYS A 51 -1.95 9.69 -8.46
C LYS A 51 -0.50 10.00 -8.06
N GLN A 52 -0.28 11.10 -7.34
CA GLN A 52 1.02 11.52 -6.84
C GLN A 52 1.54 10.56 -5.75
N ASP A 53 0.64 10.06 -4.90
CA ASP A 53 0.97 9.18 -3.78
C ASP A 53 1.27 7.74 -4.23
N VAL A 54 0.72 7.30 -5.37
CA VAL A 54 0.87 5.92 -5.87
C VAL A 54 2.34 5.51 -6.00
N ALA A 55 3.21 6.41 -6.44
CA ALA A 55 4.64 6.12 -6.60
C ALA A 55 5.32 5.80 -5.24
N GLU A 56 4.96 6.52 -4.17
CA GLU A 56 5.46 6.22 -2.83
C GLU A 56 4.92 4.88 -2.34
N GLY A 57 3.63 4.61 -2.53
CA GLY A 57 3.03 3.32 -2.19
C GLY A 57 3.69 2.13 -2.90
N ILE A 58 4.02 2.26 -4.19
CA ILE A 58 4.77 1.26 -4.95
C ILE A 58 6.13 1.00 -4.30
N ASN A 59 6.89 2.05 -3.99
CA ASN A 59 8.22 1.92 -3.39
C ASN A 59 8.18 1.18 -2.05
N LEU A 60 7.17 1.46 -1.21
CA LEU A 60 6.98 0.78 0.08
C LEU A 60 6.68 -0.71 -0.12
N LEU A 61 5.79 -1.06 -1.06
CA LEU A 61 5.44 -2.46 -1.32
C LEU A 61 6.57 -3.24 -2.01
N GLU A 62 7.33 -2.61 -2.90
CA GLU A 62 8.53 -3.24 -3.49
C GLU A 62 9.61 -3.52 -2.44
N LYS A 63 9.76 -2.63 -1.45
CA LYS A 63 10.66 -2.86 -0.33
C LYS A 63 10.23 -4.09 0.47
N LEU A 64 8.95 -4.17 0.85
CA LEU A 64 8.40 -5.32 1.55
C LEU A 64 8.59 -6.62 0.76
N LEU A 65 8.30 -6.61 -0.54
CA LEU A 65 8.46 -7.78 -1.39
C LEU A 65 9.91 -8.29 -1.46
N ARG A 66 10.89 -7.38 -1.43
CA ARG A 66 12.33 -7.73 -1.43
C ARG A 66 12.81 -8.25 -0.08
N GLU A 67 12.27 -7.72 1.01
CA GLU A 67 12.70 -8.04 2.38
C GLU A 67 11.95 -9.24 2.99
N GLU A 68 10.81 -9.62 2.43
CA GLU A 68 9.95 -10.69 2.94
C GLU A 68 10.55 -12.10 2.70
N PRO A 69 10.90 -12.83 3.77
CA PRO A 69 11.39 -14.21 3.65
C PRO A 69 10.30 -15.20 3.21
N ASP A 70 9.04 -14.99 3.61
CA ASP A 70 7.97 -15.97 3.44
C ASP A 70 7.03 -15.63 2.26
N ASP A 71 6.76 -16.62 1.40
CA ASP A 71 5.98 -16.40 0.17
C ASP A 71 4.49 -16.05 0.41
N VAL A 72 3.97 -16.29 1.61
CA VAL A 72 2.55 -16.04 1.94
C VAL A 72 2.20 -14.55 1.83
N ASN A 73 3.04 -13.67 2.38
CA ASN A 73 2.78 -12.22 2.38
C ASN A 73 3.08 -11.58 1.02
N LYS A 74 3.94 -12.22 0.21
CA LYS A 74 4.31 -11.71 -1.13
C LYS A 74 3.12 -11.63 -2.07
N ARG A 75 2.14 -12.53 -1.93
CA ARG A 75 0.93 -12.52 -2.74
C ARG A 75 0.18 -11.19 -2.62
N ASP A 76 0.01 -10.69 -1.40
CA ASP A 76 -0.71 -9.44 -1.15
C ASP A 76 0.08 -8.24 -1.68
N TYR A 77 1.41 -8.25 -1.54
CA TYR A 77 2.26 -7.21 -2.10
C TYR A 77 2.15 -7.15 -3.62
N VAL A 78 2.25 -8.30 -4.29
CA VAL A 78 2.12 -8.40 -5.75
C VAL A 78 0.73 -7.97 -6.23
N TYR A 79 -0.32 -8.35 -5.50
CA TYR A 79 -1.69 -7.92 -5.79
C TYR A 79 -1.82 -6.39 -5.80
N PHE A 80 -1.35 -5.71 -4.75
CA PHE A 80 -1.43 -4.25 -4.67
C PHE A 80 -0.45 -3.54 -5.61
N LEU A 81 0.70 -4.14 -5.93
CA LEU A 81 1.61 -3.63 -6.96
C LEU A 81 0.98 -3.70 -8.36
N ALA A 82 0.28 -4.78 -8.69
CA ALA A 82 -0.47 -4.90 -9.94
C ALA A 82 -1.58 -3.85 -10.00
N LEU A 83 -2.32 -3.65 -8.90
CA LEU A 83 -3.36 -2.63 -8.80
C LEU A 83 -2.79 -1.22 -9.00
N ALA A 84 -1.68 -0.89 -8.34
CA ALA A 84 -1.00 0.39 -8.49
C ALA A 84 -0.58 0.64 -9.94
N ASN A 85 0.03 -0.36 -10.59
CA ASN A 85 0.45 -0.26 -11.98
C ASN A 85 -0.74 -0.11 -12.95
N ALA A 86 -1.87 -0.78 -12.68
CA ALA A 86 -3.07 -0.64 -13.48
C ALA A 86 -3.68 0.78 -13.38
N ARG A 87 -3.60 1.44 -12.21
CA ARG A 87 -4.08 2.82 -12.00
C ARG A 87 -3.20 3.90 -12.63
N MET A 88 -1.94 3.59 -12.89
CA MET A 88 -0.96 4.51 -13.48
C MET A 88 -1.00 4.52 -15.01
N ARG A 89 -1.61 3.50 -15.62
CA ARG A 89 -1.87 3.43 -17.07
C ARG A 89 -3.10 4.26 -17.43
#